data_AF-A0A9P9DJI5-F1
#
_entry.id   AF-A0A9P9DJI5-F1
#
_cell.length_a   1.000
_cell.length_b   1.000
_cell.length_c   1.000
_cell.angle_alpha   90.00
_cell.angle_beta   90.00
_cell.angle_gamma   90.00
#
_symmetry.space_group_name_H-M   'P 1'
#
loop_
_entity.id
_entity.type
_entity.pdbx_description
1 polymer ?
#
loop_
_entity_poly.entity_id
_entity_poly.type
_entity_poly.pdbx_seq_one_letter_code
_entity_poly.pdbx_strand_id
1 'polypeptide(L)'
;MGQDNDSGVGQEWPQAINTVIPNVVSIDAYSYSPFDSRRAGIWSGTGFVANAAKDYVLTNCHAVGPGPIVVDARVVYHDPVHDFGFLQCVHVPVQVAGNDNKEKLRIMSAVLSCLDRNLLEYVVNCAATGGSSGSPVFSKDGEVIGVLSGGTKTTNFVIPLELPVQISRGDVQAEFEQKPPSRCRELGLTDELAKAIRMDHPGVAALLVAKIQEGDIIVQVDGEYITHPLRLGEILDRCVGKTLRFRPQRGASDTEVDVYVGNLYDIIPDRLVHAMQNNLPVSGVRLQTV
;
A
#
# COMPACT_ATOMS: atom_id res chain seq x y z
N MET A 1 19.41 42.10 37.05
CA MET A 1 18.23 41.91 36.19
C MET A 1 18.74 41.98 34.76
N GLY A 2 18.62 40.99 33.88
CA GLY A 2 18.15 39.61 34.02
C GLY A 2 19.19 38.66 33.45
N GLN A 3 19.18 37.41 33.94
CA GLN A 3 19.89 36.32 33.29
C GLN A 3 19.02 35.84 32.14
N ASP A 4 19.63 35.74 30.96
CA ASP A 4 19.07 35.10 29.78
C ASP A 4 18.89 33.60 30.07
N ASN A 5 17.67 33.23 30.47
CA ASN A 5 17.22 31.84 30.49
C ASN A 5 16.60 31.52 29.12
N ASP A 6 17.44 31.30 28.11
CA ASP A 6 17.02 30.67 26.85
C ASP A 6 18.05 29.61 26.47
N SER A 7 18.00 28.45 27.13
CA SER A 7 18.81 27.30 26.74
C SER A 7 18.06 25.99 26.99
N GLY A 8 17.53 25.43 25.90
CA GLY A 8 17.10 24.03 25.85
C GLY A 8 15.93 23.76 24.92
N VAL A 9 14.96 24.67 24.82
CA VAL A 9 13.70 24.41 24.10
C VAL A 9 13.76 25.04 22.71
N GLY A 10 14.43 24.38 21.76
CA GLY A 10 14.41 24.84 20.36
C GLY A 10 15.50 24.27 19.43
N GLN A 11 16.56 23.66 19.96
CA GLN A 11 17.62 23.06 19.13
C GLN A 11 17.34 21.60 18.71
N GLU A 12 16.33 20.96 19.29
CA GLU A 12 16.01 19.55 19.04
C GLU A 12 15.65 19.30 17.56
N TRP A 13 14.80 20.14 16.97
CA TRP A 13 14.36 19.98 15.57
C TRP A 13 15.50 20.17 14.54
N PRO A 14 16.34 21.22 14.60
CA PRO A 14 17.52 21.32 13.75
C PRO A 14 18.46 20.11 13.84
N GLN A 15 18.66 19.56 15.04
CA GLN A 15 19.48 18.38 15.25
C GLN A 15 18.84 17.13 14.62
N ALA A 16 17.56 16.87 14.88
CA ALA A 16 16.82 15.77 14.26
C ALA A 16 16.83 15.85 12.73
N ILE A 17 16.64 17.04 12.18
CA ILE A 17 16.69 17.29 10.72
C ILE A 17 18.06 16.91 10.15
N ASN A 18 19.15 17.35 10.78
CA ASN A 18 20.51 17.06 10.33
C ASN A 18 20.85 15.57 10.42
N THR A 19 20.21 14.83 11.33
CA THR A 19 20.34 13.37 11.44
C THR A 19 19.56 12.64 10.34
N VAL A 20 18.35 13.08 10.02
CA VAL A 20 17.45 12.35 9.10
C VAL A 20 17.72 12.65 7.63
N ILE A 21 17.95 13.92 7.26
CA ILE A 21 18.08 14.35 5.85
C ILE A 21 19.13 13.55 5.06
N PRO A 22 20.34 13.27 5.58
CA PRO A 22 21.34 12.51 4.83
C PRO A 22 20.89 11.10 4.43
N ASN A 23 19.86 10.56 5.09
CA ASN A 23 19.31 9.24 4.84
C ASN A 23 18.08 9.28 3.92
N VAL A 24 17.65 10.46 3.44
CA VAL A 24 16.53 10.62 2.51
C VAL A 24 17.04 10.62 1.07
N VAL A 25 16.44 9.80 0.22
CA VAL A 25 16.80 9.65 -1.20
C VAL A 25 15.62 9.99 -2.09
N SER A 26 15.92 10.47 -3.30
CA SER A 26 14.90 10.60 -4.35
C SER A 26 14.86 9.30 -5.16
N ILE A 27 13.64 8.88 -5.52
CA ILE A 27 13.39 7.71 -6.35
C ILE A 27 12.77 8.22 -7.64
N ASP A 28 13.47 8.01 -8.75
CA ASP A 28 12.92 8.21 -10.09
C ASP A 28 12.56 6.84 -10.67
N ALA A 29 11.30 6.66 -11.04
CA ALA A 29 10.79 5.42 -11.57
C ALA A 29 9.90 5.65 -12.78
N TYR A 30 9.84 4.66 -13.66
CA TYR A 30 8.94 4.69 -14.79
C TYR A 30 8.38 3.31 -15.14
N SER A 31 7.16 3.34 -15.67
CA SER A 31 6.45 2.15 -16.16
C SER A 31 6.05 2.33 -17.61
N TYR A 32 6.35 1.31 -18.43
CA TYR A 32 6.00 1.26 -19.84
C TYR A 32 4.55 0.89 -20.12
N SER A 33 3.85 0.27 -19.16
CA SER A 33 2.50 -0.23 -19.35
C SER A 33 1.64 0.05 -18.12
N PRO A 34 0.36 0.43 -18.31
CA PRO A 34 -0.58 0.41 -17.19
C PRO A 34 -0.70 -1.00 -16.62
N PHE A 35 -0.81 -1.09 -15.29
CA PHE A 35 -1.00 -2.34 -14.56
C PHE A 35 -1.72 -2.04 -13.25
N ASP A 36 -2.61 -2.94 -12.81
CA ASP A 36 -3.30 -2.87 -11.53
C ASP A 36 -3.87 -1.48 -11.21
N SER A 37 -4.73 -0.97 -12.11
CA SER A 37 -5.35 0.37 -12.09
C SER A 37 -4.41 1.59 -12.26
N ARG A 38 -3.11 1.37 -12.45
CA ARG A 38 -2.13 2.45 -12.63
C ARG A 38 -1.84 2.78 -14.08
N ARG A 39 -1.44 4.03 -14.32
CA ARG A 39 -1.05 4.52 -15.65
C ARG A 39 0.44 4.27 -15.92
N ALA A 40 0.77 4.06 -17.17
CA ALA A 40 2.15 4.18 -17.65
C ALA A 40 2.62 5.64 -17.52
N GLY A 41 3.91 5.84 -17.28
CA GLY A 41 4.49 7.17 -17.10
C GLY A 41 5.79 7.17 -16.34
N ILE A 42 6.32 8.37 -16.12
CA ILE A 42 7.49 8.65 -15.29
C ILE A 42 6.99 9.39 -14.06
N TRP A 43 7.52 9.06 -12.90
CA TRP A 43 7.24 9.76 -11.66
C TRP A 43 8.47 9.78 -10.77
N SER A 44 8.45 10.70 -9.80
CA SER A 44 9.43 10.77 -8.74
C SER A 44 8.75 10.62 -7.39
N GLY A 45 9.46 10.01 -6.45
CA GLY A 45 9.05 9.82 -5.08
C GLY A 45 10.23 10.00 -4.13
N THR A 46 9.96 9.77 -2.84
CA THR A 46 10.97 9.80 -1.80
C THR A 46 11.17 8.38 -1.25
N GLY A 47 12.37 8.06 -0.85
CA GLY A 47 12.66 6.91 0.00
C GLY A 47 13.59 7.32 1.13
N PHE A 48 13.80 6.42 2.08
CA PHE A 48 14.83 6.62 3.10
C PHE A 48 15.61 5.34 3.35
N VAL A 49 16.90 5.49 3.68
CA VAL A 49 17.80 4.38 3.98
C VAL A 49 17.36 3.71 5.28
N ALA A 50 16.74 2.54 5.16
CA ALA A 50 16.27 1.74 6.28
C ALA A 50 17.38 0.81 6.81
N ASN A 51 18.34 0.41 5.97
CA ASN A 51 19.51 -0.37 6.38
C ASN A 51 20.71 -0.08 5.49
N ALA A 52 21.64 0.75 5.96
CA ALA A 52 22.85 1.12 5.23
C ALA A 52 23.80 -0.06 5.01
N ALA A 53 23.82 -1.07 5.89
CA ALA A 53 24.70 -2.24 5.74
C ALA A 53 24.24 -3.19 4.62
N LYS A 54 22.96 -3.12 4.23
CA LYS A 54 22.35 -3.93 3.16
C LYS A 54 21.94 -3.10 1.95
N ASP A 55 22.22 -1.79 1.96
CA ASP A 55 21.76 -0.81 0.98
C ASP A 55 20.24 -0.79 0.79
N TYR A 56 19.47 -1.03 1.87
CA TYR A 56 18.00 -1.02 1.81
C TYR A 56 17.42 0.37 1.98
N VAL A 57 16.54 0.72 1.05
CA VAL A 57 15.73 1.94 1.05
C VAL A 57 14.26 1.54 1.20
N LEU A 58 13.57 2.09 2.20
CA LEU A 58 12.11 1.94 2.36
C LEU A 58 11.40 3.10 1.64
N THR A 59 10.31 2.78 0.97
CA THR A 59 9.43 3.74 0.26
C THR A 59 8.01 3.19 0.19
N ASN A 60 7.09 3.90 -0.46
CA ASN A 60 5.76 3.36 -0.75
C ASN A 60 5.80 2.33 -1.87
N CYS A 61 4.97 1.28 -1.78
CA CYS A 61 4.78 0.33 -2.89
C CYS A 61 4.35 1.08 -4.14
N HIS A 62 3.57 2.15 -3.98
CA HIS A 62 3.10 2.92 -5.11
C HIS A 62 4.19 3.72 -5.82
N ALA A 63 5.28 4.07 -5.13
CA ALA A 63 6.44 4.70 -5.75
C ALA A 63 7.23 3.70 -6.59
N VAL A 64 7.09 2.40 -6.34
CA VAL A 64 7.76 1.33 -7.09
C VAL A 64 6.81 0.49 -7.94
N GLY A 65 5.51 0.81 -7.92
CA GLY A 65 4.47 0.10 -8.65
C GLY A 65 4.19 -1.33 -8.11
N PRO A 66 2.99 -1.87 -8.37
CA PRO A 66 2.61 -3.24 -8.02
C PRO A 66 3.07 -4.27 -9.07
N GLY A 67 3.82 -3.84 -10.09
CA GLY A 67 4.28 -4.67 -11.19
C GLY A 67 5.64 -4.18 -11.70
N PRO A 68 6.15 -4.72 -12.82
CA PRO A 68 7.48 -4.46 -13.32
C PRO A 68 7.66 -2.98 -13.68
N ILE A 69 8.57 -2.33 -12.97
CA ILE A 69 9.00 -0.96 -13.25
C ILE A 69 10.48 -0.92 -13.59
N VAL A 70 10.92 0.21 -14.11
CA VAL A 70 12.35 0.52 -14.18
C VAL A 70 12.67 1.60 -13.16
N VAL A 71 13.63 1.29 -12.31
CA VAL A 71 14.20 2.15 -11.26
C VAL A 71 15.68 1.80 -11.13
N ASP A 72 16.53 2.75 -10.76
CA ASP A 72 17.97 2.56 -10.55
C ASP A 72 18.29 1.83 -9.22
N ALA A 73 17.48 0.82 -8.90
CA ALA A 73 17.60 -0.03 -7.74
C ALA A 73 16.91 -1.38 -8.02
N ARG A 74 17.20 -2.38 -7.21
CA ARG A 74 16.46 -3.65 -7.22
C ARG A 74 15.28 -3.55 -6.29
N VAL A 75 14.06 -3.84 -6.76
CA VAL A 75 12.92 -4.08 -5.86
C VAL A 75 13.15 -5.41 -5.13
N VAL A 76 13.33 -5.35 -3.81
CA VAL A 76 13.56 -6.52 -2.95
C VAL A 76 12.25 -7.10 -2.45
N TYR A 77 11.33 -6.22 -2.08
CA TYR A 77 10.01 -6.57 -1.55
C TYR A 77 9.07 -5.40 -1.75
N HIS A 78 7.79 -5.69 -1.92
CA HIS A 78 6.75 -4.68 -1.84
C HIS A 78 5.45 -5.30 -1.32
N ASP A 79 4.62 -4.46 -0.74
CA ASP A 79 3.33 -4.82 -0.19
C ASP A 79 2.27 -3.91 -0.81
N PRO A 80 1.49 -4.41 -1.79
CA PRO A 80 0.49 -3.59 -2.46
C PRO A 80 -0.69 -3.25 -1.55
N VAL A 81 -0.89 -4.00 -0.46
CA VAL A 81 -2.01 -3.80 0.48
C VAL A 81 -1.68 -2.69 1.48
N HIS A 82 -0.47 -2.70 2.05
CA HIS A 82 -0.04 -1.70 3.04
C HIS A 82 0.75 -0.55 2.42
N ASP A 83 0.93 -0.59 1.11
CA ASP A 83 1.58 0.43 0.32
C ASP A 83 3.01 0.76 0.76
N PHE A 84 3.84 -0.25 1.07
CA PHE A 84 5.27 -0.06 1.34
C PHE A 84 6.15 -1.02 0.53
N GLY A 85 7.42 -0.69 0.34
CA GLY A 85 8.37 -1.57 -0.34
C GLY A 85 9.82 -1.23 -0.06
N PHE A 86 10.68 -2.25 -0.18
CA PHE A 86 12.12 -2.14 -0.01
C PHE A 86 12.81 -2.20 -1.38
N LEU A 87 13.62 -1.19 -1.63
CA LEU A 87 14.60 -1.16 -2.71
C LEU A 87 15.97 -1.53 -2.14
N GLN A 88 16.80 -2.15 -2.96
CA GLN A 88 18.23 -2.31 -2.71
C GLN A 88 19.01 -1.58 -3.79
N CYS A 89 19.77 -0.56 -3.39
CA CYS A 89 20.61 0.17 -4.33
C CYS A 89 21.67 -0.78 -4.90
N VAL A 90 21.76 -0.85 -6.23
CA VAL A 90 22.83 -1.59 -6.91
C VAL A 90 23.92 -0.58 -7.21
N HIS A 91 24.97 -0.54 -6.38
CA HIS A 91 26.12 0.31 -6.64
C HIS A 91 26.84 -0.16 -7.92
N VAL A 92 26.59 0.52 -9.04
CA VAL A 92 27.51 0.50 -10.19
C VAL A 92 28.40 1.74 -10.03
N PRO A 93 29.70 1.60 -9.74
CA PRO A 93 30.57 2.76 -9.64
C PRO A 93 30.67 3.45 -11.00
N VAL A 94 30.04 4.62 -11.13
CA VAL A 94 30.12 5.49 -12.31
C VAL A 94 30.48 6.91 -11.88
N GLN A 95 31.39 7.56 -12.61
CA GLN A 95 31.72 8.96 -12.43
C GLN A 95 31.03 9.78 -13.51
N VAL A 96 30.28 10.82 -13.10
CA VAL A 96 29.62 11.77 -13.99
C VAL A 96 29.99 13.18 -13.53
N ALA A 97 30.44 14.02 -14.45
CA ALA A 97 30.68 15.44 -14.22
C ALA A 97 29.65 16.28 -15.00
N GLY A 98 28.82 17.08 -14.31
CA GLY A 98 27.81 17.92 -14.94
C GLY A 98 27.01 18.77 -13.95
N ASN A 99 26.68 19.99 -14.36
CA ASN A 99 26.06 21.09 -13.59
C ASN A 99 24.62 20.78 -13.16
N ASP A 100 24.34 20.88 -11.86
CA ASP A 100 23.06 20.54 -11.23
C ASP A 100 22.00 21.63 -11.39
N ASN A 101 20.79 21.20 -11.77
CA ASN A 101 19.57 22.01 -11.70
C ASN A 101 18.46 21.23 -10.95
N LYS A 102 18.81 20.51 -9.87
CA LYS A 102 17.91 19.65 -9.09
C LYS A 102 17.29 20.40 -7.89
N GLU A 103 15.99 20.19 -7.67
CA GLU A 103 15.14 20.92 -6.70
C GLU A 103 15.53 20.72 -5.22
N LYS A 104 15.11 21.67 -4.36
CA LYS A 104 15.38 21.70 -2.92
C LYS A 104 14.55 20.66 -2.15
N LEU A 105 15.21 19.86 -1.31
CA LEU A 105 14.56 19.06 -0.25
C LEU A 105 13.61 19.93 0.58
N ARG A 106 12.37 19.44 0.79
CA ARG A 106 11.31 20.19 1.49
C ARG A 106 10.98 19.51 2.81
N ILE A 107 11.38 20.14 3.91
CA ILE A 107 11.06 19.68 5.27
C ILE A 107 9.67 20.20 5.65
N MET A 108 8.83 19.32 6.18
CA MET A 108 7.46 19.60 6.52
C MET A 108 7.19 19.21 7.98
N SER A 109 6.81 20.17 8.81
CA SER A 109 6.36 19.88 10.17
C SER A 109 4.95 19.31 10.14
N ALA A 110 4.71 18.26 10.94
CA ALA A 110 3.44 17.56 11.03
C ALA A 110 3.07 17.30 12.50
N VAL A 111 1.76 17.22 12.80
CA VAL A 111 1.25 16.81 14.11
C VAL A 111 0.47 15.51 13.98
N LEU A 112 0.87 14.49 14.73
CA LEU A 112 0.16 13.21 14.80
C LEU A 112 -1.20 13.42 15.48
N SER A 113 -2.27 13.23 14.73
CA SER A 113 -3.60 13.71 15.07
C SER A 113 -4.61 12.61 15.39
N CYS A 114 -4.36 11.36 14.98
CA CYS A 114 -5.18 10.22 15.42
C CYS A 114 -4.48 8.88 15.14
N LEU A 115 -4.70 7.91 16.02
CA LEU A 115 -4.46 6.49 15.80
C LEU A 115 -5.84 5.87 15.58
N ASP A 116 -6.28 5.79 14.32
CA ASP A 116 -7.53 5.08 14.03
C ASP A 116 -7.25 3.60 14.26
N ARG A 117 -7.84 3.00 15.29
CA ARG A 117 -7.58 1.59 15.65
C ARG A 117 -8.00 0.59 14.57
N ASN A 118 -8.78 1.04 13.59
CA ASN A 118 -9.22 0.22 12.45
C ASN A 118 -8.37 0.42 11.19
N LEU A 119 -7.41 1.36 11.20
CA LEU A 119 -6.44 1.57 10.13
C LEU A 119 -5.05 1.28 10.68
N LEU A 120 -4.24 0.53 9.93
CA LEU A 120 -2.82 0.31 10.27
C LEU A 120 -1.96 1.55 9.99
N GLU A 121 -2.54 2.75 9.97
CA GLU A 121 -1.89 3.99 9.59
C GLU A 121 -2.16 5.10 10.63
N TYR A 122 -1.18 5.98 10.85
CA TYR A 122 -1.37 7.21 11.63
C TYR A 122 -1.86 8.35 10.75
N VAL A 123 -2.72 9.20 11.28
CA VAL A 123 -3.15 10.43 10.60
C VAL A 123 -2.29 11.59 11.07
N VAL A 124 -1.68 12.30 10.14
CA VAL A 124 -0.90 13.51 10.39
C VAL A 124 -1.47 14.71 9.63
N ASN A 125 -1.52 15.86 10.29
CA ASN A 125 -1.87 17.10 9.62
C ASN A 125 -0.59 17.77 9.13
N CYS A 126 -0.35 17.71 7.81
CA CYS A 126 0.78 18.32 7.14
C CYS A 126 0.44 18.67 5.69
N ALA A 127 1.10 19.69 5.15
CA ALA A 127 0.85 20.19 3.80
C ALA A 127 1.58 19.41 2.69
N ALA A 128 1.36 18.10 2.56
CA ALA A 128 2.07 17.29 1.57
C ALA A 128 1.75 17.70 0.11
N THR A 129 2.78 17.74 -0.74
CA THR A 129 2.67 17.93 -2.20
C THR A 129 3.18 16.70 -2.94
N GLY A 130 2.90 16.59 -4.25
CA GLY A 130 3.46 15.53 -5.09
C GLY A 130 4.97 15.39 -4.90
N GLY A 131 5.45 14.14 -4.77
CA GLY A 131 6.84 13.79 -4.47
C GLY A 131 7.15 13.53 -2.99
N SER A 132 6.28 13.94 -2.04
CA SER A 132 6.51 13.72 -0.61
C SER A 132 6.18 12.30 -0.11
N SER A 133 5.45 11.51 -0.90
CA SER A 133 5.21 10.09 -0.60
C SER A 133 6.53 9.33 -0.46
N GLY A 134 6.60 8.47 0.55
CA GLY A 134 7.78 7.70 0.90
C GLY A 134 8.77 8.45 1.79
N SER A 135 8.47 9.71 2.13
CA SER A 135 9.27 10.47 3.10
C SER A 135 9.16 9.88 4.50
N PRO A 136 10.26 9.84 5.27
CA PRO A 136 10.19 9.41 6.65
C PRO A 136 9.45 10.45 7.51
N VAL A 137 8.61 9.97 8.41
CA VAL A 137 8.03 10.75 9.50
C VAL A 137 8.85 10.45 10.76
N PHE A 138 9.34 11.47 11.45
CA PHE A 138 10.30 11.32 12.54
C PHE A 138 10.00 12.20 13.76
N SER A 139 10.46 11.76 14.93
CA SER A 139 10.32 12.47 16.20
C SER A 139 11.36 13.60 16.35
N LYS A 140 11.20 14.41 17.39
CA LYS A 140 12.16 15.47 17.76
C LYS A 140 13.54 14.92 18.15
N ASP A 141 13.64 13.63 18.43
CA ASP A 141 14.88 12.93 18.77
C ASP A 141 15.57 12.37 17.51
N GLY A 142 14.96 12.55 16.32
CA GLY A 142 15.47 12.05 15.04
C GLY A 142 15.11 10.59 14.75
N GLU A 143 14.23 9.99 15.55
CA GLU A 143 13.78 8.61 15.36
C GLU A 143 12.66 8.55 14.30
N VAL A 144 12.82 7.70 13.29
CA VAL A 144 11.79 7.48 12.27
C VAL A 144 10.66 6.63 12.86
N ILE A 145 9.44 7.17 12.85
CA ILE A 145 8.24 6.53 13.38
C ILE A 145 7.36 5.91 12.28
N GLY A 146 7.59 6.27 11.02
CA GLY A 146 6.85 5.73 9.88
C GLY A 146 7.15 6.40 8.55
N VAL A 147 6.34 6.09 7.55
CA VAL A 147 6.49 6.52 6.15
C VAL A 147 5.24 7.22 5.68
N LEU A 148 5.37 8.41 5.08
CA LEU A 148 4.23 9.14 4.54
C LEU A 148 3.64 8.39 3.34
N SER A 149 2.41 7.89 3.48
CA SER A 149 1.66 7.13 2.46
C SER A 149 0.93 8.02 1.46
N GLY A 150 0.60 9.24 1.87
CA GLY A 150 -0.14 10.22 1.07
C GLY A 150 -1.44 10.64 1.74
N GLY A 151 -2.30 11.36 1.02
CA GLY A 151 -3.57 11.86 1.55
C GLY A 151 -4.07 13.10 0.83
N THR A 152 -4.69 14.01 1.58
CA THR A 152 -5.18 15.30 1.09
C THR A 152 -4.10 16.38 1.25
N LYS A 153 -4.38 17.59 0.74
CA LYS A 153 -3.47 18.74 0.88
C LYS A 153 -3.12 19.11 2.32
N THR A 154 -3.88 18.66 3.32
CA THR A 154 -3.71 19.07 4.72
C THR A 154 -3.68 17.91 5.70
N THR A 155 -4.22 16.76 5.32
CA THR A 155 -4.34 15.57 6.16
C THR A 155 -3.79 14.38 5.39
N ASN A 156 -2.75 13.76 5.94
CA ASN A 156 -1.99 12.67 5.32
C ASN A 156 -1.92 11.47 6.26
N PHE A 157 -1.60 10.32 5.68
CA PHE A 157 -1.50 9.04 6.35
C PHE A 157 -0.04 8.61 6.43
N VAL A 158 0.30 7.90 7.50
CA VAL A 158 1.65 7.42 7.80
C VAL A 158 1.59 5.95 8.12
N ILE A 159 2.35 5.17 7.36
CA ILE A 159 2.55 3.74 7.61
C ILE A 159 3.56 3.59 8.74
N PRO A 160 3.24 2.92 9.86
CA PRO A 160 4.15 2.73 10.98
C PRO A 160 5.32 1.81 10.62
N LEU A 161 6.47 2.01 11.25
CA LEU A 161 7.67 1.19 11.00
C LEU A 161 7.54 -0.23 11.59
N GLU A 162 6.62 -0.46 12.53
CA GLU A 162 6.42 -1.75 13.21
C GLU A 162 5.78 -2.85 12.33
N LEU A 163 5.60 -2.60 11.03
CA LEU A 163 5.11 -3.63 10.11
C LEU A 163 6.13 -4.77 9.94
N PRO A 164 5.67 -6.04 9.85
CA PRO A 164 6.55 -7.16 9.58
C PRO A 164 7.31 -6.97 8.25
N VAL A 165 8.57 -7.39 8.21
CA VAL A 165 9.46 -7.28 7.02
C VAL A 165 8.90 -8.00 5.79
N GLN A 166 8.13 -9.07 6.00
CA GLN A 166 7.45 -9.81 4.95
C GLN A 166 6.12 -10.31 5.48
N ILE A 167 5.05 -10.04 4.74
CA ILE A 167 3.69 -10.40 5.15
C ILE A 167 3.15 -11.42 4.15
N SER A 168 2.61 -12.51 4.66
CA SER A 168 1.88 -13.49 3.83
C SER A 168 0.65 -12.81 3.28
N ARG A 169 0.46 -12.83 1.96
CA ARG A 169 -0.68 -12.18 1.30
C ARG A 169 -1.57 -13.21 0.63
N GLY A 170 -2.79 -13.35 1.12
CA GLY A 170 -3.77 -14.27 0.56
C GLY A 170 -4.62 -13.61 -0.51
N ASP A 171 -4.81 -14.31 -1.61
CA ASP A 171 -5.66 -13.87 -2.71
C ASP A 171 -6.55 -15.00 -3.21
N VAL A 172 -7.78 -14.66 -3.60
CA VAL A 172 -8.78 -15.61 -4.13
C VAL A 172 -9.21 -15.27 -5.55
N GLN A 173 -8.51 -14.35 -6.21
CA GLN A 173 -8.73 -13.89 -7.58
C GLN A 173 -10.17 -13.44 -7.85
N ALA A 174 -10.78 -12.79 -6.85
CA ALA A 174 -12.12 -12.24 -6.93
C ALA A 174 -12.12 -10.74 -6.59
N GLU A 175 -13.02 -10.00 -7.22
CA GLU A 175 -13.20 -8.58 -6.93
C GLU A 175 -14.14 -8.41 -5.73
N PHE A 176 -13.74 -7.57 -4.78
CA PHE A 176 -14.54 -7.22 -3.61
C PHE A 176 -14.85 -5.72 -3.60
N GLU A 177 -16.12 -5.38 -3.40
CA GLU A 177 -16.57 -3.99 -3.37
C GLU A 177 -17.46 -3.74 -2.14
N GLN A 178 -17.23 -2.63 -1.43
CA GLN A 178 -18.16 -2.21 -0.38
C GLN A 178 -19.34 -1.45 -0.97
N LYS A 179 -20.56 -1.92 -0.68
CA LYS A 179 -21.80 -1.25 -1.10
C LYS A 179 -22.75 -1.03 0.08
N PRO A 180 -23.51 0.07 0.12
CA PRO A 180 -24.52 0.26 1.15
C PRO A 180 -25.62 -0.82 1.02
N PRO A 181 -26.31 -1.19 2.13
CA PRO A 181 -27.35 -2.21 2.11
C PRO A 181 -28.47 -1.95 1.07
N SER A 182 -28.80 -0.69 0.78
CA SER A 182 -29.77 -0.34 -0.26
C SER A 182 -29.37 -0.83 -1.64
N ARG A 183 -28.10 -0.66 -2.03
CA ARG A 183 -27.57 -1.17 -3.30
C ARG A 183 -27.44 -2.69 -3.31
N CYS A 184 -27.13 -3.29 -2.16
CA CYS A 184 -27.09 -4.75 -2.05
C CYS A 184 -28.48 -5.37 -2.28
N ARG A 185 -29.58 -4.70 -1.90
CA ARG A 185 -30.96 -5.16 -2.20
C ARG A 185 -31.25 -5.18 -3.70
N GLU A 186 -30.74 -4.21 -4.45
CA GLU A 186 -30.87 -4.20 -5.92
C GLU A 186 -30.16 -5.39 -6.57
N LEU A 187 -29.16 -5.95 -5.90
CA LEU A 187 -28.40 -7.12 -6.34
C LEU A 187 -28.99 -8.45 -5.82
N GLY A 188 -30.07 -8.40 -5.02
CA GLY A 188 -30.78 -9.59 -4.52
C GLY A 188 -30.71 -9.83 -3.02
N LEU A 189 -30.04 -8.98 -2.22
CA LEU A 189 -29.97 -9.13 -0.76
C LEU A 189 -31.36 -9.28 -0.15
N THR A 190 -31.58 -10.35 0.61
CA THR A 190 -32.84 -10.63 1.30
C THR A 190 -32.96 -9.82 2.58
N ASP A 191 -34.18 -9.49 2.99
CA ASP A 191 -34.39 -8.76 4.24
C ASP A 191 -34.02 -9.61 5.47
N GLU A 192 -34.15 -10.94 5.37
CA GLU A 192 -33.70 -11.90 6.37
C GLU A 192 -32.19 -11.82 6.59
N LEU A 193 -31.39 -11.88 5.51
CA LEU A 193 -29.93 -11.80 5.61
C LEU A 193 -29.48 -10.40 6.06
N ALA A 194 -30.09 -9.34 5.53
CA ALA A 194 -29.80 -7.97 5.95
C ALA A 194 -30.05 -7.77 7.46
N LYS A 195 -31.10 -8.39 7.99
CA LYS A 195 -31.39 -8.37 9.43
C LYS A 195 -30.37 -9.18 10.23
N ALA A 196 -30.00 -10.37 9.78
CA ALA A 196 -28.98 -11.20 10.43
C ALA A 196 -27.63 -10.46 10.54
N ILE A 197 -27.16 -9.84 9.44
CA ILE A 197 -25.91 -9.08 9.44
C ILE A 197 -25.99 -7.86 10.37
N ARG A 198 -27.13 -7.16 10.42
CA ARG A 198 -27.30 -6.02 11.35
C ARG A 198 -27.35 -6.43 12.81
N MET A 199 -27.81 -7.65 13.10
CA MET A 199 -27.78 -8.19 14.46
C MET A 199 -26.36 -8.54 14.88
N ASP A 200 -25.56 -9.11 13.97
CA ASP A 200 -24.17 -9.48 14.22
C ASP A 200 -23.23 -8.25 14.24
N HIS A 201 -23.46 -7.30 13.34
CA HIS A 201 -22.73 -6.04 13.23
C HIS A 201 -23.67 -4.82 13.33
N PRO A 202 -24.07 -4.43 14.56
CA PRO A 202 -24.87 -3.23 14.76
C PRO A 202 -24.19 -1.98 14.18
N GLY A 203 -24.89 -1.27 13.31
CA GLY A 203 -24.37 -0.04 12.69
C GLY A 203 -23.56 -0.23 11.41
N VAL A 204 -23.54 -1.43 10.82
CA VAL A 204 -22.89 -1.69 9.53
C VAL A 204 -23.40 -0.72 8.44
N ALA A 205 -22.50 0.12 7.92
CA ALA A 205 -22.81 1.13 6.90
C ALA A 205 -22.73 0.58 5.47
N ALA A 206 -21.86 -0.41 5.25
CA ALA A 206 -21.63 -1.05 3.96
C ALA A 206 -21.39 -2.55 4.12
N LEU A 207 -21.78 -3.32 3.12
CA LEU A 207 -21.56 -4.76 3.03
C LEU A 207 -20.53 -5.05 1.97
N LEU A 208 -19.76 -6.12 2.16
CA LEU A 208 -18.74 -6.54 1.22
C LEU A 208 -19.38 -7.42 0.14
N VAL A 209 -19.38 -6.97 -1.11
CA VAL A 209 -19.89 -7.69 -2.26
C VAL A 209 -18.73 -8.36 -2.97
N ALA A 210 -18.76 -9.69 -3.11
CA ALA A 210 -17.69 -10.46 -3.74
C ALA A 210 -18.16 -11.07 -5.06
N LYS A 211 -17.43 -10.81 -6.14
CA LYS A 211 -17.70 -11.41 -7.46
C LYS A 211 -16.88 -12.68 -7.65
N ILE A 212 -17.16 -13.71 -6.86
CA ILE A 212 -16.53 -15.04 -7.01
C ILE A 212 -17.06 -15.71 -8.28
N GLN A 213 -18.39 -15.69 -8.44
CA GLN A 213 -19.08 -15.95 -9.69
C GLN A 213 -20.06 -14.80 -9.98
N GLU A 214 -20.55 -14.74 -11.22
CA GLU A 214 -21.52 -13.72 -11.62
C GLU A 214 -22.79 -13.83 -10.75
N GLY A 215 -23.15 -12.73 -10.10
CA GLY A 215 -24.32 -12.64 -9.22
C GLY A 215 -24.08 -13.02 -7.76
N ASP A 216 -22.86 -13.41 -7.38
CA ASP A 216 -22.51 -13.56 -5.96
C ASP A 216 -22.46 -12.20 -5.26
N ILE A 217 -23.13 -12.11 -4.12
CA ILE A 217 -23.16 -10.92 -3.27
C ILE A 217 -23.05 -11.33 -1.80
N ILE A 218 -22.29 -10.55 -1.01
CA ILE A 218 -22.11 -10.75 0.44
C ILE A 218 -21.31 -12.01 0.75
N VAL A 219 -20.53 -12.03 1.83
CA VAL A 219 -19.68 -13.19 2.12
C VAL A 219 -19.74 -13.49 3.61
N GLN A 220 -20.14 -14.73 3.94
CA GLN A 220 -19.60 -15.36 5.14
C GLN A 220 -18.37 -16.17 4.76
N VAL A 221 -17.33 -16.11 5.60
CA VAL A 221 -16.15 -16.96 5.49
C VAL A 221 -16.08 -17.79 6.76
N ASP A 222 -16.15 -19.12 6.62
CA ASP A 222 -16.17 -20.07 7.74
C ASP A 222 -17.22 -19.73 8.84
N GLY A 223 -18.34 -19.11 8.44
CA GLY A 223 -19.45 -18.75 9.32
C GLY A 223 -19.41 -17.33 9.91
N GLU A 224 -18.33 -16.57 9.72
CA GLU A 224 -18.24 -15.16 10.13
C GLU A 224 -18.75 -14.23 9.01
N TYR A 225 -19.61 -13.26 9.32
CA TYR A 225 -20.02 -12.23 8.34
C TYR A 225 -18.88 -11.26 8.08
N ILE A 226 -18.43 -11.18 6.82
CA ILE A 226 -17.34 -10.27 6.45
C ILE A 226 -17.91 -9.01 5.83
N THR A 227 -17.80 -7.90 6.55
CA THR A 227 -18.35 -6.59 6.14
C THR A 227 -17.27 -5.57 5.75
N HIS A 228 -16.01 -5.86 6.09
CA HIS A 228 -14.88 -4.95 5.88
C HIS A 228 -13.74 -5.64 5.09
N PRO A 229 -13.20 -5.03 4.02
CA PRO A 229 -12.10 -5.57 3.23
C PRO A 229 -10.85 -5.92 4.07
N LEU A 230 -10.50 -5.08 5.05
CA LEU A 230 -9.36 -5.35 5.93
C LEU A 230 -9.53 -6.67 6.70
N ARG A 231 -10.73 -6.93 7.23
CA ARG A 231 -11.02 -8.18 7.93
C ARG A 231 -10.94 -9.39 7.01
N LEU A 232 -11.43 -9.25 5.78
CA LEU A 232 -11.25 -10.29 4.75
C LEU A 232 -9.77 -10.54 4.50
N GLY A 233 -8.99 -9.49 4.23
CA GLY A 233 -7.56 -9.57 3.98
C GLY A 233 -6.81 -10.30 5.09
N GLU A 234 -7.05 -9.94 6.36
CA GLU A 234 -6.48 -10.64 7.51
C GLU A 234 -6.77 -12.15 7.53
N ILE A 235 -7.99 -12.54 7.15
CA ILE A 235 -8.38 -13.95 7.09
C ILE A 235 -7.64 -14.65 5.95
N LEU A 236 -7.59 -14.04 4.77
CA LEU A 236 -6.89 -14.57 3.60
C LEU A 236 -5.39 -14.73 3.88
N ASP A 237 -4.76 -13.72 4.46
CA ASP A 237 -3.33 -13.69 4.78
C ASP A 237 -2.89 -14.82 5.72
N ARG A 238 -3.73 -15.17 6.71
CA ARG A 238 -3.52 -16.31 7.64
C ARG A 238 -3.79 -17.68 7.00
N CYS A 239 -4.41 -17.69 5.83
CA CYS A 239 -4.94 -18.89 5.20
C CYS A 239 -4.34 -19.16 3.81
N VAL A 240 -3.25 -18.48 3.42
CA VAL A 240 -2.48 -18.81 2.22
C VAL A 240 -2.16 -20.31 2.15
N GLY A 241 -2.46 -20.93 1.01
CA GLY A 241 -2.30 -22.36 0.77
C GLY A 241 -3.41 -23.24 1.33
N LYS A 242 -4.49 -22.67 1.89
CA LYS A 242 -5.64 -23.39 2.43
C LYS A 242 -6.89 -23.13 1.59
N THR A 243 -7.90 -23.97 1.81
CA THR A 243 -9.25 -23.77 1.26
C THR A 243 -10.15 -23.24 2.36
N LEU A 244 -10.88 -22.17 2.07
CA LEU A 244 -11.87 -21.57 2.97
C LEU A 244 -13.27 -21.80 2.41
N ARG A 245 -14.26 -21.95 3.30
CA ARG A 245 -15.66 -22.07 2.92
C ARG A 245 -16.27 -20.68 2.84
N PHE A 246 -16.49 -20.24 1.60
CA PHE A 246 -17.23 -19.02 1.32
C PHE A 246 -18.73 -19.35 1.22
N ARG A 247 -19.56 -18.49 1.78
CA ARG A 247 -21.01 -18.56 1.62
C ARG A 247 -21.55 -17.23 1.10
N PRO A 248 -21.48 -16.99 -0.22
CA PRO A 248 -22.16 -15.86 -0.82
C PRO A 248 -23.66 -16.09 -0.99
N GLN A 249 -24.40 -14.99 -1.03
CA GLN A 249 -25.78 -15.01 -1.50
C GLN A 249 -25.79 -14.80 -3.03
N ARG A 250 -26.42 -15.70 -3.78
CA ARG A 250 -26.61 -15.57 -5.22
C ARG A 250 -28.09 -15.42 -5.54
N GLY A 251 -28.50 -14.22 -5.96
CA GLY A 251 -29.92 -13.90 -6.04
C GLY A 251 -30.57 -13.98 -4.66
N ALA A 252 -31.57 -14.84 -4.46
CA ALA A 252 -32.26 -15.03 -3.17
C ALA A 252 -31.84 -16.29 -2.41
N SER A 253 -30.74 -16.96 -2.82
CA SER A 253 -30.30 -18.23 -2.22
C SER A 253 -28.86 -18.16 -1.76
N ASP A 254 -28.60 -18.72 -0.58
CA ASP A 254 -27.23 -18.89 -0.09
C ASP A 254 -26.56 -20.03 -0.83
N THR A 255 -25.35 -19.78 -1.33
CA THR A 255 -24.53 -20.79 -2.01
C THR A 255 -23.27 -21.01 -1.17
N GLU A 256 -22.84 -22.26 -1.03
CA GLU A 256 -21.57 -22.59 -0.37
C GLU A 256 -20.53 -22.99 -1.42
N VAL A 257 -19.36 -22.34 -1.37
CA VAL A 257 -18.28 -22.54 -2.32
C VAL A 257 -16.97 -22.70 -1.57
N ASP A 258 -16.22 -23.75 -1.89
CA ASP A 258 -14.85 -23.92 -1.44
C ASP A 258 -13.91 -23.09 -2.32
N VAL A 259 -13.18 -22.17 -1.71
CA VAL A 259 -12.27 -21.26 -2.42
C VAL A 259 -10.85 -21.48 -1.91
N TYR A 260 -9.94 -21.81 -2.83
CA TYR A 260 -8.51 -21.92 -2.52
C TYR A 260 -7.90 -20.52 -2.39
N VAL A 261 -7.18 -20.29 -1.29
CA VAL A 261 -6.44 -19.05 -1.04
C VAL A 261 -5.02 -19.21 -1.58
N GLY A 262 -4.76 -18.57 -2.71
CA GLY A 262 -3.43 -18.48 -3.30
C GLY A 262 -2.56 -17.45 -2.57
N ASN A 263 -1.27 -17.45 -2.90
CA ASN A 263 -0.36 -16.39 -2.50
C ASN A 263 -0.43 -15.27 -3.54
N LEU A 264 -0.75 -14.04 -3.12
CA LEU A 264 -0.83 -12.87 -3.99
C LEU A 264 0.47 -12.66 -4.79
N TYR A 265 1.62 -12.94 -4.18
CA TYR A 265 2.92 -12.75 -4.85
C TYR A 265 3.17 -13.69 -6.03
N ASP A 266 2.45 -14.82 -6.11
CA ASP A 266 2.58 -15.77 -7.22
C ASP A 266 1.88 -15.26 -8.50
N ILE A 267 0.95 -14.31 -8.36
CA ILE A 267 0.16 -13.75 -9.47
C ILE A 267 0.57 -12.32 -9.85
N ILE A 268 1.46 -11.69 -9.08
CA ILE A 268 2.03 -10.38 -9.41
C ILE A 268 3.11 -10.56 -10.50
N PRO A 269 2.97 -9.93 -11.67
CA PRO A 269 3.97 -10.01 -12.72
C PRO A 269 5.30 -9.42 -12.25
N ASP A 270 6.39 -10.13 -12.49
CA ASP A 270 7.74 -9.73 -12.06
C ASP A 270 8.62 -9.26 -13.22
N ARG A 271 8.19 -9.47 -14.47
CA ARG A 271 8.92 -9.03 -15.66
C ARG A 271 8.05 -8.58 -16.83
N LEU A 272 8.66 -7.73 -17.65
CA LEU A 272 8.19 -7.36 -18.97
C LEU A 272 8.76 -8.36 -20.00
N VAL A 273 7.90 -8.90 -20.86
CA VAL A 273 8.31 -9.69 -22.02
C VAL A 273 7.81 -9.06 -23.31
N HIS A 274 8.65 -9.06 -24.34
CA HIS A 274 8.24 -8.62 -25.67
C HIS A 274 7.37 -9.70 -26.33
N ALA A 275 6.20 -9.30 -26.83
CA ALA A 275 5.42 -10.18 -27.68
C ALA A 275 6.16 -10.36 -29.02
N MET A 276 6.67 -11.57 -29.25
CA MET A 276 7.25 -11.98 -30.53
C MET A 276 6.20 -12.83 -31.26
N GLN A 277 5.89 -12.49 -32.51
CA GLN A 277 5.07 -13.33 -33.40
C GLN A 277 5.95 -13.69 -34.59
N ASN A 278 6.14 -14.98 -34.86
CA ASN A 278 7.04 -15.49 -35.89
C ASN A 278 8.47 -14.90 -35.81
N ASN A 279 9.05 -14.77 -34.60
CA ASN A 279 10.36 -14.16 -34.35
C ASN A 279 10.51 -12.70 -34.83
N LEU A 280 9.40 -12.01 -35.09
CA LEU A 280 9.39 -10.58 -35.38
C LEU A 280 8.82 -9.82 -34.16
N PRO A 281 9.39 -8.64 -33.82
CA PRO A 281 8.83 -7.81 -32.75
C PRO A 281 7.42 -7.38 -33.15
N VAL A 282 6.41 -7.78 -32.37
CA VAL A 282 5.08 -7.18 -32.47
C VAL A 282 5.05 -6.01 -31.51
N SER A 283 4.37 -4.92 -31.87
CA SER A 283 4.15 -3.80 -30.95
C SER A 283 3.34 -4.28 -29.75
N GLY A 284 4.00 -4.50 -28.61
CA GLY A 284 3.35 -4.87 -27.36
C GLY A 284 4.33 -5.46 -26.34
N VAL A 285 4.39 -4.83 -25.17
CA VAL A 285 5.02 -5.41 -23.98
C VAL A 285 3.92 -6.16 -23.22
N ARG A 286 4.18 -7.41 -22.85
CA ARG A 286 3.29 -8.20 -21.99
C ARG A 286 3.91 -8.37 -20.61
N LEU A 287 3.07 -8.38 -19.59
CA LEU A 287 3.43 -8.71 -18.23
C LEU A 287 3.40 -10.23 -18.06
N GLN A 288 4.38 -10.78 -17.36
CA GLN A 288 4.45 -12.21 -17.09
C GLN A 288 4.82 -12.47 -15.62
N THR A 289 4.19 -13.48 -15.03
CA THR A 289 4.57 -14.15 -13.79
C THR A 289 5.45 -15.37 -14.11
N VAL A 290 6.33 -15.78 -13.21
CA VAL A 290 7.17 -17.00 -13.40
C VAL A 290 6.34 -18.27 -13.34
#